data_AF-A0A7K3M761-F1
#
_entry.id   AF-A0A7K3M761-F1
#
_cell.length_a   1.000
_cell.length_b   1.000
_cell.length_c   1.000
_cell.angle_alpha   90.00
_cell.angle_beta   90.00
_cell.angle_gamma   90.00
#
_symmetry.space_group_name_H-M   'P 1'
#
loop_
_entity.id
_entity.type
_entity.pdbx_description
1 polymer ?
#
loop_
_entity_poly.entity_id
_entity_poly.type
_entity_poly.pdbx_seq_one_letter_code
_entity_poly.pdbx_strand_id
1 'polypeptide(L)'
;MADYGHELLFGTFITPIAAQAERVVELAQLTDDLGLDLVTVQDHPYQQAFLDTWTLLSVIAAKTARVRVMPNVVSLPLRPPAILAKSAASLDVLSNGRVELGLGAGPFLEPIAAMGGPKRTVGQNIGALEEGIEIIRAMWRPQDGAVRVDGEHYRVWGAKPGPAPAHEIGIWVGAVKKRMLGVTGRLADGWSVSSPYAGPEELPAKNRLIDRAAEDAGREPSAIRRLYNISGTFDGSGAEFLQGPPAVWAEQLAELSVTDGMSVFILASDDPTTIRRFAAEVVPAVRELVAQERSSAAYGRERSAGTGATEASPETDRPSSRGERGLGALPTPDDGIRLSGERVWDESDRPEGPAPEPGRTYTAHEQASGRHLVDVHDHLRAELSQLRGLIDQVAAGSVGIGEARSQINTMTMRQNNWTLGTYCETYCRIVTTHHTLEDQAMFPQLRRADPRLKPVIDRLEEEHHVIHDVLERVDAALVALVSGSGGIEQLRDTVDLLTDTLLSHLSYEERELVEPLARLGFS
;
A
#
# COMPACT_ATOMS: atom_id res chain seq x y z
N MET A 1 0.28 19.62 11.44
CA MET A 1 0.67 18.46 10.60
C MET A 1 -0.54 18.17 9.73
N ALA A 2 -0.40 18.23 8.40
CA ALA A 2 -1.51 18.06 7.46
C ALA A 2 -1.67 16.58 7.05
N ASP A 3 -1.19 15.64 7.87
CA ASP A 3 -1.50 14.23 7.67
C ASP A 3 -2.99 13.99 7.93
N TYR A 4 -3.75 13.79 6.86
CA TYR A 4 -5.19 13.52 6.91
C TYR A 4 -5.52 12.08 7.32
N GLY A 5 -4.51 11.24 7.63
CA GLY A 5 -4.68 9.85 8.06
C GLY A 5 -5.13 8.90 6.95
N HIS A 6 -5.01 9.32 5.69
CA HIS A 6 -5.42 8.50 4.56
C HIS A 6 -4.49 7.30 4.38
N GLU A 7 -5.07 6.17 3.97
CA GLU A 7 -4.32 5.08 3.39
C GLU A 7 -3.57 5.57 2.15
N LEU A 8 -2.31 5.10 2.00
CA LEU A 8 -1.51 5.39 0.83
C LEU A 8 -1.92 4.50 -0.34
N LEU A 9 -2.10 5.11 -1.50
CA LEU A 9 -2.39 4.42 -2.76
C LEU A 9 -1.27 4.72 -3.76
N PHE A 10 -0.90 3.73 -4.54
CA PHE A 10 0.16 3.85 -5.54
C PHE A 10 -0.32 3.36 -6.89
N GLY A 11 0.13 3.99 -7.97
CA GLY A 11 -0.33 3.60 -9.30
C GLY A 11 0.58 4.08 -10.39
N THR A 12 0.17 3.83 -11.63
CA THR A 12 0.88 4.26 -12.83
C THR A 12 0.06 5.23 -13.66
N PHE A 13 0.75 6.12 -14.35
CA PHE A 13 0.23 6.92 -15.44
C PHE A 13 0.88 6.40 -16.71
N ILE A 14 0.08 5.80 -17.58
CA ILE A 14 0.53 5.17 -18.82
C ILE A 14 0.13 6.06 -20.00
N THR A 15 1.08 6.32 -20.90
CA THR A 15 0.81 7.12 -22.10
C THR A 15 -0.03 6.31 -23.09
N PRO A 16 -1.21 6.78 -23.53
CA PRO A 16 -2.15 5.99 -24.32
C PRO A 16 -1.78 5.95 -25.82
N ILE A 17 -0.52 5.63 -26.17
CA ILE A 17 -0.01 5.68 -27.54
C ILE A 17 -0.66 4.60 -28.41
N ALA A 18 -1.40 5.01 -29.44
CA ALA A 18 -2.14 4.11 -30.34
C ALA A 18 -1.23 3.17 -31.15
N ALA A 19 -0.05 3.65 -31.57
CA ALA A 19 0.93 2.83 -32.27
C ALA A 19 1.53 1.70 -31.41
N GLN A 20 1.30 1.75 -30.09
CA GLN A 20 1.77 0.77 -29.11
C GLN A 20 0.60 0.27 -28.24
N ALA A 21 -0.60 0.16 -28.81
CA ALA A 21 -1.83 -0.15 -28.04
C ALA A 21 -1.73 -1.42 -27.19
N GLU A 22 -1.12 -2.49 -27.73
CA GLU A 22 -0.88 -3.73 -26.97
C GLU A 22 0.02 -3.48 -25.77
N ARG A 23 1.12 -2.74 -25.99
CA ARG A 23 2.07 -2.38 -24.93
C ARG A 23 1.42 -1.57 -23.81
N VAL A 24 0.52 -0.66 -24.14
CA VAL A 24 -0.23 0.14 -23.16
C VAL A 24 -1.05 -0.77 -22.23
N VAL A 25 -1.71 -1.79 -22.80
CA VAL A 25 -2.47 -2.78 -22.01
C VAL A 25 -1.54 -3.67 -21.19
N GLU A 26 -0.42 -4.11 -21.74
CA GLU A 26 0.59 -4.89 -21.00
C GLU A 26 1.14 -4.13 -19.79
N LEU A 27 1.40 -2.82 -19.91
CA LEU A 27 1.86 -1.99 -18.80
C LEU A 27 0.78 -1.86 -17.71
N ALA A 28 -0.50 -1.83 -18.09
CA ALA A 28 -1.61 -1.82 -17.14
C ALA A 28 -1.75 -3.16 -16.42
N GLN A 29 -1.55 -4.28 -17.13
CA GLN A 29 -1.50 -5.62 -16.53
C GLN A 29 -0.29 -5.77 -15.60
N LEU A 30 0.87 -5.27 -16.00
CA LEU A 30 2.05 -5.23 -15.14
C LEU A 30 1.78 -4.45 -13.85
N THR A 31 1.10 -3.30 -13.94
CA THR A 31 0.69 -2.50 -12.77
C THR A 31 -0.21 -3.33 -11.84
N ASP A 32 -1.16 -4.07 -12.41
CA ASP A 32 -2.05 -4.97 -11.67
C ASP A 32 -1.26 -6.10 -10.99
N ASP A 33 -0.42 -6.81 -11.74
CA ASP A 33 0.40 -7.94 -11.28
C ASP A 33 1.37 -7.56 -10.16
N LEU A 34 1.90 -6.33 -10.19
CA LEU A 34 2.76 -5.80 -9.14
C LEU A 34 2.01 -5.37 -7.87
N GLY A 35 0.67 -5.48 -7.86
CA GLY A 35 -0.14 -5.14 -6.70
C GLY A 35 -0.28 -3.64 -6.44
N LEU A 36 -0.09 -2.81 -7.46
CA LEU A 36 -0.40 -1.38 -7.38
C LEU A 36 -1.91 -1.14 -7.41
N ASP A 37 -2.36 -0.01 -6.89
CA ASP A 37 -3.76 0.31 -6.61
C ASP A 37 -4.49 0.92 -7.82
N LEU A 38 -3.79 1.72 -8.65
CA LEU A 38 -4.40 2.46 -9.76
C LEU A 38 -3.61 2.33 -11.08
N VAL A 39 -4.35 2.24 -12.18
CA VAL A 39 -3.89 2.55 -13.53
C VAL A 39 -4.60 3.81 -14.00
N THR A 40 -3.83 4.80 -14.43
CA THR A 40 -4.35 6.07 -14.92
C THR A 40 -3.86 6.38 -16.32
N VAL A 41 -4.69 7.05 -17.11
CA VAL A 41 -4.34 7.47 -18.48
C VAL A 41 -4.87 8.86 -18.75
N GLN A 42 -4.14 9.67 -19.51
CA GLN A 42 -4.60 11.01 -19.88
C GLN A 42 -5.71 11.01 -20.93
N ASP A 43 -6.64 11.96 -20.83
CA ASP A 43 -7.70 12.18 -21.81
C ASP A 43 -7.40 13.43 -22.65
N HIS A 44 -6.72 13.21 -23.78
CA HIS A 44 -6.46 14.26 -24.78
C HIS A 44 -7.02 13.81 -26.14
N PRO A 45 -8.36 13.83 -26.36
CA PRO A 45 -8.98 13.30 -27.58
C PRO A 45 -8.51 13.97 -28.87
N TYR A 46 -8.02 15.20 -28.78
CA TYR A 46 -7.45 15.97 -29.89
C TYR A 46 -6.00 15.59 -30.23
N GLN A 47 -5.39 14.69 -29.46
CA GLN A 47 -4.02 14.27 -29.70
C GLN A 47 -4.00 13.02 -30.57
N GLN A 48 -3.67 13.20 -31.86
CA GLN A 48 -3.84 12.17 -32.90
C GLN A 48 -3.15 10.82 -32.62
N ALA A 49 -2.07 10.83 -31.84
CA ALA A 49 -1.31 9.62 -31.52
C ALA A 49 -1.93 8.81 -30.37
N PHE A 50 -2.96 9.34 -29.70
CA PHE A 50 -3.52 8.72 -28.51
C PHE A 50 -4.81 7.97 -28.80
N LEU A 51 -5.01 6.87 -28.08
CA LEU A 51 -6.26 6.15 -28.01
C LEU A 51 -7.33 6.99 -27.30
N ASP A 52 -8.60 6.73 -27.63
CA ASP A 52 -9.71 7.24 -26.81
C ASP A 52 -9.63 6.64 -25.40
N THR A 53 -9.57 7.51 -24.40
CA THR A 53 -9.37 7.13 -23.00
C THR A 53 -10.46 6.22 -22.47
N TRP A 54 -11.73 6.47 -22.74
CA TRP A 54 -12.79 5.64 -22.16
C TRP A 54 -12.82 4.24 -22.77
N THR A 55 -12.57 4.16 -24.07
CA THR A 55 -12.39 2.88 -24.78
C THR A 55 -11.22 2.11 -24.20
N LEU A 56 -10.06 2.76 -24.04
CA LEU A 56 -8.86 2.13 -23.49
C LEU A 56 -9.07 1.63 -22.05
N LEU A 57 -9.60 2.48 -21.16
CA LEU A 57 -9.83 2.09 -19.77
C LEU A 57 -10.84 0.95 -19.64
N SER A 58 -11.81 0.84 -20.56
CA SER A 58 -12.73 -0.30 -20.61
C SER A 58 -12.01 -1.61 -20.94
N VAL A 59 -11.05 -1.57 -21.89
CA VAL A 59 -10.21 -2.72 -22.23
C VAL A 59 -9.27 -3.08 -21.07
N ILE A 60 -8.64 -2.08 -20.46
CA ILE A 60 -7.76 -2.29 -19.30
C ILE A 60 -8.54 -2.94 -18.16
N ALA A 61 -9.71 -2.40 -17.79
CA ALA A 61 -10.53 -2.96 -16.72
C ALA A 61 -10.94 -4.41 -17.01
N ALA A 62 -11.20 -4.77 -18.27
CA ALA A 62 -11.51 -6.15 -18.66
C ALA A 62 -10.29 -7.10 -18.67
N LYS A 63 -9.06 -6.55 -18.71
CA LYS A 63 -7.79 -7.29 -18.78
C LYS A 63 -7.03 -7.33 -17.47
N THR A 64 -7.52 -6.64 -16.43
CA THR A 64 -6.95 -6.60 -15.08
C THR A 64 -7.97 -7.07 -14.05
N ALA A 65 -7.48 -7.51 -12.90
CA ALA A 65 -8.29 -8.09 -11.84
C ALA A 65 -8.53 -7.14 -10.65
N ARG A 66 -7.54 -6.30 -10.28
CA ARG A 66 -7.55 -5.56 -9.00
C ARG A 66 -7.47 -4.06 -9.16
N VAL A 67 -6.60 -3.56 -10.05
CA VAL A 67 -6.35 -2.11 -10.20
C VAL A 67 -7.64 -1.34 -10.46
N ARG A 68 -7.75 -0.18 -9.81
CA ARG A 68 -8.72 0.83 -10.20
C ARG A 68 -8.27 1.52 -11.48
N VAL A 69 -9.21 1.88 -12.33
CA VAL A 69 -8.96 2.63 -13.56
C VAL A 69 -9.45 4.07 -13.41
N MET A 70 -8.62 5.03 -13.82
CA MET A 70 -8.96 6.45 -13.71
C MET A 70 -8.48 7.26 -14.92
N PRO A 71 -9.34 8.05 -15.58
CA PRO A 71 -8.87 9.09 -16.48
C PRO A 71 -8.18 10.20 -15.68
N ASN A 72 -6.98 10.63 -16.09
CA ASN A 72 -6.15 11.57 -15.34
C ASN A 72 -5.69 12.75 -16.22
N VAL A 73 -6.54 13.75 -16.46
CA VAL A 73 -7.97 13.83 -16.11
C VAL A 73 -8.81 13.97 -17.40
N VAL A 74 -10.11 13.68 -17.33
CA VAL A 74 -11.06 13.86 -18.45
C VAL A 74 -11.08 15.31 -18.94
N SER A 75 -11.11 15.51 -20.25
CA SER A 75 -11.45 16.79 -20.86
C SER A 75 -12.97 16.97 -20.90
N LEU A 76 -13.55 17.50 -19.81
CA LEU A 76 -15.01 17.59 -19.65
C LEU A 76 -15.75 18.28 -20.81
N PRO A 77 -15.22 19.34 -21.45
CA PRO A 77 -15.91 19.97 -22.60
C PRO A 77 -16.19 19.03 -23.78
N LEU A 78 -15.51 17.88 -23.88
CA LEU A 78 -15.71 16.87 -24.92
C LEU A 78 -16.55 15.67 -24.45
N ARG A 79 -16.95 15.63 -23.17
CA ARG A 79 -17.69 14.52 -22.56
C ARG A 79 -18.94 15.08 -21.86
N PRO A 80 -20.12 15.10 -22.52
CA PRO A 80 -21.36 15.60 -21.91
C PRO A 80 -21.60 14.97 -20.52
N PRO A 81 -21.82 15.76 -19.44
CA PRO A 81 -21.76 15.25 -18.06
C PRO A 81 -22.71 14.10 -17.76
N ALA A 82 -23.94 14.13 -18.29
CA ALA A 82 -24.91 13.04 -18.08
C ALA A 82 -24.48 11.73 -18.76
N ILE A 83 -23.83 11.81 -19.93
CA ILE A 83 -23.26 10.65 -20.61
C ILE A 83 -22.02 10.17 -19.87
N LEU A 84 -21.14 11.09 -19.46
CA LEU A 84 -19.95 10.76 -18.68
C LEU A 84 -20.30 10.01 -17.38
N ALA A 85 -21.31 10.50 -16.65
CA ALA A 85 -21.83 9.84 -15.46
C ALA A 85 -22.31 8.40 -15.76
N LYS A 86 -23.09 8.23 -16.84
CA LYS A 86 -23.57 6.92 -17.27
C LYS A 86 -22.43 6.00 -17.65
N SER A 87 -21.44 6.48 -18.41
CA SER A 87 -20.27 5.70 -18.82
C SER A 87 -19.44 5.26 -17.61
N ALA A 88 -19.14 6.17 -16.69
CA ALA A 88 -18.38 5.88 -15.48
C ALA A 88 -19.09 4.83 -14.61
N ALA A 89 -20.38 5.00 -14.33
CA ALA A 89 -21.15 4.02 -13.55
C ALA A 89 -21.29 2.68 -14.26
N SER A 90 -21.41 2.68 -15.59
CA SER A 90 -21.47 1.43 -16.36
C SER A 90 -20.14 0.67 -16.29
N LEU A 91 -19.02 1.36 -16.47
CA LEU A 91 -17.70 0.75 -16.33
C LEU A 91 -17.46 0.29 -14.89
N ASP A 92 -17.96 1.02 -13.91
CA ASP A 92 -17.85 0.65 -12.50
C ASP A 92 -18.58 -0.65 -12.19
N VAL A 93 -19.81 -0.80 -12.69
CA VAL A 93 -20.56 -2.07 -12.60
C VAL A 93 -19.83 -3.20 -13.33
N LEU A 94 -19.32 -2.96 -14.54
CA LEU A 94 -18.62 -3.97 -15.34
C LEU A 94 -17.28 -4.41 -14.71
N SER A 95 -16.62 -3.50 -14.00
CA SER A 95 -15.34 -3.74 -13.35
C SER A 95 -15.46 -4.18 -11.89
N ASN A 96 -16.69 -4.28 -11.36
CA ASN A 96 -16.98 -4.59 -9.97
C ASN A 96 -16.39 -3.57 -8.97
N GLY A 97 -16.67 -2.28 -9.20
CA GLY A 97 -16.33 -1.21 -8.25
C GLY A 97 -14.91 -0.66 -8.38
N ARG A 98 -14.34 -0.62 -9.60
CA ARG A 98 -12.92 -0.26 -9.82
C ARG A 98 -12.73 1.03 -10.61
N VAL A 99 -13.71 1.94 -10.64
CA VAL A 99 -13.59 3.20 -11.40
C VAL A 99 -13.45 4.42 -10.51
N GLU A 100 -12.46 5.25 -10.78
CA GLU A 100 -12.36 6.61 -10.24
C GLU A 100 -12.56 7.63 -11.38
N LEU A 101 -13.01 8.86 -11.09
CA LEU A 101 -13.28 9.87 -12.12
C LEU A 101 -12.45 11.14 -11.92
N GLY A 102 -11.33 11.24 -12.64
CA GLY A 102 -10.58 12.48 -12.77
C GLY A 102 -11.22 13.44 -13.79
N LEU A 103 -11.46 14.68 -13.38
CA LEU A 103 -12.07 15.75 -14.18
C LEU A 103 -11.15 16.96 -14.33
N GLY A 104 -11.07 17.47 -15.55
CA GLY A 104 -10.43 18.73 -15.90
C GLY A 104 -11.39 19.67 -16.61
N ALA A 105 -11.16 20.98 -16.45
CA ALA A 105 -11.93 22.01 -17.13
C ALA A 105 -11.63 22.11 -18.64
N GLY A 106 -10.59 21.44 -19.13
CA GLY A 106 -10.15 21.49 -20.54
C GLY A 106 -9.41 22.79 -20.89
N PRO A 107 -8.08 22.87 -20.66
CA PRO A 107 -7.32 24.10 -20.85
C PRO A 107 -6.98 24.43 -22.32
N PHE A 108 -7.13 23.47 -23.23
CA PHE A 108 -6.78 23.60 -24.65
C PHE A 108 -8.01 23.97 -25.49
N LEU A 109 -8.38 25.26 -25.49
CA LEU A 109 -9.65 25.73 -26.04
C LEU A 109 -9.81 25.45 -27.54
N GLU A 110 -8.76 25.69 -28.34
CA GLU A 110 -8.81 25.54 -29.79
C GLU A 110 -8.89 24.07 -30.21
N PRO A 111 -8.04 23.14 -29.71
CA PRO A 111 -8.18 21.72 -29.99
C PRO A 111 -9.52 21.14 -29.52
N ILE A 112 -10.03 21.57 -28.37
CA ILE A 112 -11.35 21.17 -27.88
C ILE A 112 -12.45 21.63 -28.83
N ALA A 113 -12.43 22.90 -29.25
CA ALA A 113 -13.41 23.43 -30.19
C ALA A 113 -13.35 22.74 -31.56
N ALA A 114 -12.16 22.38 -32.02
CA ALA A 114 -11.96 21.64 -33.27
C ALA A 114 -12.58 20.22 -33.22
N MET A 115 -12.63 19.61 -32.04
CA MET A 115 -13.28 18.30 -31.80
C MET A 115 -14.78 18.41 -31.46
N GLY A 116 -15.40 19.57 -31.71
CA GLY A 116 -16.84 19.78 -31.48
C GLY A 116 -17.20 20.20 -30.06
N GLY A 117 -16.21 20.50 -29.21
CA GLY A 117 -16.43 21.08 -27.90
C GLY A 117 -16.93 22.54 -27.97
N PRO A 118 -17.58 23.04 -26.92
CA PRO A 118 -18.09 24.41 -26.89
C PRO A 118 -16.96 25.43 -26.79
N LYS A 119 -17.08 26.53 -27.54
CA LYS A 119 -16.17 27.68 -27.47
C LYS A 119 -16.47 28.51 -26.22
N ARG A 120 -15.84 28.14 -25.11
CA ARG A 120 -15.95 28.81 -23.81
C ARG A 120 -14.64 29.51 -23.47
N THR A 121 -14.73 30.57 -22.68
CA THR A 121 -13.55 31.13 -21.99
C THR A 121 -13.10 30.18 -20.88
N VAL A 122 -11.85 30.33 -20.41
CA VAL A 122 -11.33 29.56 -19.25
C VAL A 122 -12.27 29.69 -18.04
N GLY A 123 -12.77 30.90 -17.75
CA GLY A 123 -13.66 31.13 -16.62
C GLY A 123 -15.01 30.42 -16.74
N GLN A 124 -15.55 30.32 -17.96
CA GLN A 124 -16.78 29.57 -18.25
C GLN A 124 -16.54 28.05 -18.18
N ASN A 125 -15.37 27.56 -18.61
CA ASN A 125 -15.03 26.15 -18.45
C ASN A 125 -14.95 25.72 -16.98
N ILE A 126 -14.49 26.60 -16.09
CA ILE A 126 -14.51 26.33 -14.64
C ILE A 126 -15.95 26.28 -14.12
N GLY A 127 -16.80 27.23 -14.49
CA GLY A 127 -18.23 27.20 -14.12
C GLY A 127 -18.93 25.95 -14.64
N ALA A 128 -18.62 25.55 -15.89
CA ALA A 128 -19.17 24.34 -16.50
C ALA A 128 -18.70 23.08 -15.77
N LEU A 129 -17.48 23.07 -15.23
CA LEU A 129 -17.01 21.96 -14.39
C LEU A 129 -17.82 21.84 -13.10
N GLU A 130 -18.12 22.95 -12.42
CA GLU A 130 -18.96 22.96 -11.21
C GLU A 130 -20.35 22.37 -11.50
N GLU A 131 -21.03 22.84 -12.56
CA GLU A 131 -22.31 22.28 -13.02
C GLU A 131 -22.21 20.81 -13.45
N GLY A 132 -21.09 20.45 -14.10
CA GLY A 132 -20.85 19.08 -14.55
C GLY A 132 -20.75 18.10 -13.38
N ILE A 133 -20.05 18.48 -12.31
CA ILE A 133 -19.94 17.67 -11.07
C ILE A 133 -21.32 17.48 -10.44
N GLU A 134 -22.14 18.54 -10.38
CA GLU A 134 -23.52 18.46 -9.88
C GLU A 134 -24.36 17.44 -10.68
N ILE A 135 -24.33 17.55 -12.01
CA ILE A 135 -25.04 16.62 -12.91
C ILE A 135 -24.55 15.19 -12.70
N ILE A 136 -23.23 14.98 -12.62
CA ILE A 136 -22.64 13.64 -12.48
C ILE A 136 -23.11 12.99 -11.17
N ARG A 137 -23.01 13.70 -10.04
CA ARG A 137 -23.49 13.18 -8.75
C ARG A 137 -25.01 12.94 -8.77
N ALA A 138 -25.80 13.83 -9.38
CA ALA A 138 -27.24 13.65 -9.48
C ALA A 138 -27.62 12.40 -10.32
N MET A 139 -26.84 12.08 -11.35
CA MET A 139 -27.08 10.90 -12.20
C MET A 139 -26.74 9.57 -11.50
N TRP A 140 -25.86 9.57 -10.49
CA TRP A 140 -25.48 8.38 -9.72
C TRP A 140 -26.34 8.13 -8.48
N ARG A 141 -26.99 9.16 -7.94
CA ARG A 141 -27.86 9.02 -6.77
C ARG A 141 -29.09 8.17 -7.12
N PRO A 142 -29.37 7.10 -6.36
CA PRO A 142 -30.64 6.40 -6.45
C PRO A 142 -31.76 7.37 -6.02
N GLN A 143 -32.68 7.69 -6.93
CA GLN A 143 -33.80 8.57 -6.62
C GLN A 143 -35.03 8.23 -7.45
N ASP A 144 -36.20 8.40 -6.84
CA ASP A 144 -37.49 8.36 -7.53
C ASP A 144 -37.70 9.67 -8.29
N GLY A 145 -37.43 9.66 -9.59
CA GLY A 145 -37.71 10.78 -10.47
C GLY A 145 -36.54 11.18 -11.36
N ALA A 146 -36.80 12.17 -12.21
CA ALA A 146 -35.85 12.60 -13.22
C ALA A 146 -34.92 13.72 -12.72
N VAL A 147 -33.66 13.65 -13.09
CA VAL A 147 -32.65 14.69 -12.88
C VAL A 147 -33.03 15.93 -13.68
N ARG A 148 -33.02 17.08 -12.99
CA ARG A 148 -33.26 18.41 -13.57
C ARG A 148 -32.19 19.36 -13.07
N VAL A 149 -31.30 19.77 -13.97
CA VAL A 149 -30.27 20.79 -13.75
C VAL A 149 -30.43 21.81 -14.88
N ASP A 150 -30.67 23.07 -14.52
CA ASP A 150 -30.84 24.19 -15.46
C ASP A 150 -29.68 25.16 -15.29
N GLY A 151 -28.46 24.67 -15.55
CA GLY A 151 -27.22 25.43 -15.44
C GLY A 151 -27.00 26.38 -16.62
N GLU A 152 -26.06 27.31 -16.46
CA GLU A 152 -25.66 28.26 -17.50
C GLU A 152 -24.96 27.56 -18.67
N HIS A 153 -24.22 26.48 -18.38
CA HIS A 153 -23.39 25.78 -19.36
C HIS A 153 -23.90 24.39 -19.71
N TYR A 154 -24.57 23.71 -18.78
CA TYR A 154 -25.17 22.41 -18.99
C TYR A 154 -26.63 22.39 -18.53
N ARG A 155 -27.49 21.83 -19.40
CA ARG A 155 -28.91 21.64 -19.12
C ARG A 155 -29.26 20.16 -19.21
N VAL A 156 -29.82 19.62 -18.14
CA VAL A 156 -30.39 18.28 -18.07
C VAL A 156 -31.83 18.44 -17.61
N TRP A 157 -32.81 18.02 -18.41
CA TRP A 157 -34.22 18.21 -18.07
C TRP A 157 -35.00 16.92 -18.29
N GLY A 158 -35.21 16.16 -17.22
CA GLY A 158 -35.99 14.93 -17.30
C GLY A 158 -35.15 13.67 -17.57
N ALA A 159 -33.83 13.71 -17.39
CA ALA A 159 -32.99 12.52 -17.53
C ALA A 159 -33.27 11.54 -16.38
N LYS A 160 -33.41 10.26 -16.69
CA LYS A 160 -33.53 9.22 -15.66
C LYS A 160 -32.12 8.88 -15.17
N PRO A 161 -31.84 8.94 -13.85
CA PRO A 161 -30.55 8.54 -13.31
C PRO A 161 -30.29 7.05 -13.57
N GLY A 162 -29.02 6.66 -13.59
CA GLY A 162 -28.63 5.25 -13.62
C GLY A 162 -27.82 4.76 -14.85
N PRO A 163 -27.11 3.62 -14.72
CA PRO A 163 -27.10 2.76 -13.52
C PRO A 163 -26.43 3.44 -12.33
N ALA A 164 -26.83 3.06 -11.11
CA ALA A 164 -26.07 3.44 -9.93
C ALA A 164 -24.71 2.73 -10.01
N PRO A 165 -23.61 3.40 -9.64
CA PRO A 165 -22.30 2.76 -9.61
C PRO A 165 -22.27 1.64 -8.56
N ALA A 166 -21.38 0.67 -8.74
CA ALA A 166 -21.21 -0.45 -7.81
C ALA A 166 -20.52 -0.02 -6.49
N HIS A 167 -19.76 1.08 -6.53
CA HIS A 167 -19.24 1.77 -5.35
C HIS A 167 -19.38 3.29 -5.47
N GLU A 168 -19.04 4.03 -4.41
CA GLU A 168 -18.96 5.49 -4.46
C GLU A 168 -17.72 5.94 -5.26
N ILE A 169 -17.91 6.14 -6.58
CA ILE A 169 -16.87 6.66 -7.48
C ILE A 169 -16.40 8.03 -6.99
N GLY A 170 -15.10 8.15 -6.68
CA GLY A 170 -14.49 9.42 -6.30
C GLY A 170 -14.37 10.38 -7.49
N ILE A 171 -14.71 11.65 -7.25
CA ILE A 171 -14.48 12.74 -8.22
C ILE A 171 -13.17 13.46 -7.88
N TRP A 172 -12.17 13.32 -8.74
CA TRP A 172 -10.86 13.94 -8.60
C TRP A 172 -10.76 15.15 -9.53
N VAL A 173 -10.30 16.30 -9.05
CA VAL A 173 -10.17 17.50 -9.89
C VAL A 173 -8.70 17.84 -10.12
N GLY A 174 -8.33 17.91 -11.41
CA GLY A 174 -7.04 18.42 -11.85
C GLY A 174 -6.95 19.93 -11.68
N ALA A 175 -6.17 20.42 -10.72
CA ALA A 175 -6.16 21.84 -10.34
C ALA A 175 -4.77 22.37 -9.98
N VAL A 176 -4.47 23.60 -10.42
CA VAL A 176 -3.21 24.30 -10.09
C VAL A 176 -3.48 25.72 -9.58
N LYS A 177 -4.41 26.43 -10.20
CA LYS A 177 -4.69 27.85 -9.90
C LYS A 177 -5.77 27.98 -8.82
N LYS A 178 -5.69 29.06 -8.03
CA LYS A 178 -6.54 29.35 -6.86
C LYS A 178 -8.03 29.06 -7.06
N ARG A 179 -8.62 29.48 -8.19
CA ARG A 179 -10.06 29.26 -8.46
C ARG A 179 -10.40 27.76 -8.58
N MET A 180 -9.57 26.98 -9.28
CA MET A 180 -9.75 25.54 -9.43
C MET A 180 -9.51 24.78 -8.13
N LEU A 181 -8.51 25.19 -7.33
CA LEU A 181 -8.28 24.63 -5.99
C LEU A 181 -9.49 24.89 -5.08
N GLY A 182 -10.15 26.04 -5.22
CA GLY A 182 -11.41 26.32 -4.55
C GLY A 182 -12.55 25.38 -4.98
N VAL A 183 -12.66 25.08 -6.28
CA VAL A 183 -13.62 24.06 -6.77
C VAL A 183 -13.33 22.69 -6.17
N THR A 184 -12.05 22.29 -6.11
CA THR A 184 -11.62 21.03 -5.49
C THR A 184 -12.07 20.95 -4.03
N GLY A 185 -11.80 21.99 -3.23
CA GLY A 185 -12.22 22.06 -1.81
C GLY A 185 -13.73 21.90 -1.63
N ARG A 186 -14.52 22.58 -2.46
CA ARG A 186 -15.98 22.58 -2.32
C ARG A 186 -16.66 21.31 -2.83
N LEU A 187 -16.20 20.73 -3.94
CA LEU A 187 -16.99 19.77 -4.72
C LEU A 187 -16.32 18.41 -4.97
N ALA A 188 -15.00 18.31 -4.85
CA ALA A 188 -14.24 17.11 -5.21
C ALA A 188 -13.98 16.20 -4.01
N ASP A 189 -13.75 14.92 -4.28
CA ASP A 189 -13.31 13.90 -3.31
C ASP A 189 -11.78 13.73 -3.34
N GLY A 190 -11.13 14.31 -4.36
CA GLY A 190 -9.68 14.33 -4.44
C GLY A 190 -9.11 15.46 -5.31
N TRP A 191 -7.88 15.84 -4.99
CA TRP A 191 -7.08 16.75 -5.79
C TRP A 191 -6.05 15.96 -6.61
N SER A 192 -5.97 16.18 -7.92
CA SER A 192 -4.89 15.66 -8.77
C SER A 192 -3.99 16.80 -9.24
N VAL A 193 -2.68 16.65 -9.05
CA VAL A 193 -1.66 17.58 -9.55
C VAL A 193 -0.41 16.81 -9.97
N SER A 194 0.36 17.33 -10.91
CA SER A 194 1.63 16.72 -11.34
C SER A 194 2.81 17.56 -10.86
N SER A 195 3.91 16.90 -10.48
CA SER A 195 5.12 17.57 -9.98
C SER A 195 5.67 18.67 -10.89
N PRO A 196 5.61 18.60 -12.24
CA PRO A 196 6.07 19.70 -13.08
C PRO A 196 5.18 20.96 -13.02
N TYR A 197 3.95 20.85 -12.51
CA TYR A 197 3.01 21.97 -12.38
C TYR A 197 2.90 22.51 -10.95
N ALA A 198 3.42 21.77 -9.97
CA ALA A 198 3.45 22.13 -8.57
C ALA A 198 4.57 21.34 -7.90
N GLY A 199 5.72 21.98 -7.65
CA GLY A 199 6.82 21.35 -6.92
C GLY A 199 6.44 21.07 -5.45
N PRO A 200 7.18 20.20 -4.74
CA PRO A 200 6.99 19.92 -3.32
C PRO A 200 6.80 21.18 -2.46
N GLU A 201 7.60 22.22 -2.71
CA GLU A 201 7.58 23.50 -2.00
C GLU A 201 6.28 24.31 -2.17
N GLU A 202 5.52 24.05 -3.24
CA GLU A 202 4.25 24.72 -3.50
C GLU A 202 3.05 24.00 -2.86
N LEU A 203 3.18 22.70 -2.55
CA LEU A 203 2.09 21.87 -2.03
C LEU A 203 1.48 22.44 -0.73
N PRO A 204 2.23 22.91 0.29
CA PRO A 204 1.64 23.44 1.52
C PRO A 204 0.74 24.67 1.27
N ALA A 205 1.09 25.51 0.30
CA ALA A 205 0.28 26.69 -0.04
C ALA A 205 -1.00 26.32 -0.78
N LYS A 206 -0.94 25.31 -1.67
CA LYS A 206 -2.09 24.83 -2.43
C LYS A 206 -3.05 24.02 -1.55
N ASN A 207 -2.54 23.15 -0.68
CA ASN A 207 -3.33 22.45 0.35
C ASN A 207 -4.17 23.42 1.17
N ARG A 208 -3.55 24.47 1.74
CA ARG A 208 -4.28 25.50 2.50
C ARG A 208 -5.37 26.22 1.72
N LEU A 209 -5.32 26.26 0.39
CA LEU A 209 -6.40 26.83 -0.43
C LEU A 209 -7.56 25.85 -0.58
N ILE A 210 -7.25 24.56 -0.72
CA ILE A 210 -8.26 23.49 -0.78
C ILE A 210 -8.94 23.35 0.58
N ASP A 211 -8.18 23.29 1.67
CA ASP A 211 -8.70 23.08 3.02
C ASP A 211 -9.64 24.22 3.43
N ARG A 212 -9.23 25.47 3.23
CA ARG A 212 -10.10 26.64 3.46
C ARG A 212 -11.37 26.57 2.63
N ALA A 213 -11.28 26.18 1.36
CA ALA A 213 -12.46 26.07 0.51
C ALA A 213 -13.38 24.91 0.92
N ALA A 214 -12.84 23.84 1.51
CA ALA A 214 -13.62 22.76 2.10
C ALA A 214 -14.34 23.24 3.36
N GLU A 215 -13.61 23.89 4.28
CA GLU A 215 -14.13 24.46 5.52
C GLU A 215 -15.23 25.50 5.25
N ASP A 216 -14.99 26.44 4.31
CA ASP A 216 -15.96 27.45 3.89
C ASP A 216 -17.25 26.82 3.32
N ALA A 217 -17.17 25.59 2.79
CA ALA A 217 -18.30 24.81 2.29
C ALA A 217 -18.86 23.81 3.32
N GLY A 218 -18.38 23.83 4.57
CA GLY A 218 -18.82 22.93 5.64
C GLY A 218 -18.38 21.47 5.45
N ARG A 219 -17.25 21.24 4.77
CA ARG A 219 -16.64 19.93 4.56
C ARG A 219 -15.35 19.80 5.35
N GLU A 220 -15.08 18.60 5.83
CA GLU A 220 -13.80 18.26 6.44
C GLU A 220 -12.69 18.21 5.37
N PRO A 221 -11.53 18.86 5.56
CA PRO A 221 -10.40 18.76 4.63
C PRO A 221 -9.94 17.32 4.36
N SER A 222 -10.07 16.44 5.36
CA SER A 222 -9.77 15.01 5.26
C SER A 222 -10.76 14.24 4.39
N ALA A 223 -11.90 14.80 4.00
CA ALA A 223 -12.79 14.19 3.02
C ALA A 223 -12.26 14.29 1.58
N ILE A 224 -11.13 14.98 1.38
CA ILE A 224 -10.56 15.23 0.07
C ILE A 224 -9.16 14.59 0.06
N ARG A 225 -8.94 13.57 -0.77
CA ARG A 225 -7.63 12.93 -0.93
C ARG A 225 -6.69 13.79 -1.76
N ARG A 226 -5.40 13.49 -1.71
CA ARG A 226 -4.35 14.27 -2.38
C ARG A 226 -3.52 13.34 -3.25
N LEU A 227 -3.66 13.50 -4.57
CA LEU A 227 -2.98 12.72 -5.60
C LEU A 227 -1.87 13.55 -6.26
N TYR A 228 -0.69 12.96 -6.30
CA TYR A 228 0.49 13.54 -6.91
C TYR A 228 1.03 12.64 -8.03
N ASN A 229 1.01 13.16 -9.26
CA ASN A 229 1.66 12.50 -10.39
C ASN A 229 3.15 12.82 -10.34
N ILE A 230 3.95 11.77 -10.25
CA ILE A 230 5.39 11.84 -10.04
C ILE A 230 6.14 11.22 -11.22
N SER A 231 7.34 11.72 -11.46
CA SER A 231 8.28 11.19 -12.44
C SER A 231 9.69 11.49 -11.96
N GLY A 232 10.65 10.63 -12.28
CA GLY A 232 12.02 10.78 -11.81
C GLY A 232 12.95 9.75 -12.45
N THR A 233 14.19 9.71 -11.98
CA THR A 233 15.15 8.65 -12.31
C THR A 233 15.72 8.01 -11.06
N PHE A 234 16.07 6.72 -11.15
CA PHE A 234 16.81 6.03 -10.08
C PHE A 234 18.33 6.26 -10.13
N ASP A 235 18.79 7.06 -11.09
CA ASP A 235 20.18 7.49 -11.20
C ASP A 235 20.43 8.77 -10.39
N GLY A 236 21.67 8.92 -9.92
CA GLY A 236 22.11 10.13 -9.21
C GLY A 236 22.15 9.98 -7.69
N SER A 237 22.35 11.11 -7.00
CA SER A 237 22.71 11.15 -5.58
C SER A 237 21.58 11.53 -4.62
N GLY A 238 20.37 11.84 -5.10
CA GLY A 238 19.28 12.30 -4.26
C GLY A 238 19.15 13.82 -4.07
N ALA A 239 19.94 14.64 -4.78
CA ALA A 239 19.96 16.09 -4.57
C ALA A 239 18.73 16.81 -5.15
N GLU A 240 18.11 16.24 -6.18
CA GLU A 240 16.89 16.75 -6.79
C GLU A 240 15.71 15.82 -6.47
N PHE A 241 14.49 16.35 -6.56
CA PHE A 241 13.28 15.60 -6.26
C PHE A 241 13.17 14.38 -7.18
N LEU A 242 13.07 13.18 -6.58
CA LEU A 242 12.99 11.88 -7.24
C LEU A 242 14.11 11.62 -8.26
N GLN A 243 15.33 12.03 -7.91
CA GLN A 243 16.55 11.67 -8.65
C GLN A 243 17.56 10.99 -7.74
N GLY A 244 17.68 9.68 -7.84
CA GLY A 244 18.59 8.90 -6.99
C GLY A 244 17.99 7.56 -6.58
N PRO A 245 18.66 6.82 -5.69
CA PRO A 245 18.24 5.46 -5.37
C PRO A 245 16.83 5.41 -4.75
N PRO A 246 16.12 4.26 -4.85
CA PRO A 246 14.76 4.09 -4.33
C PRO A 246 14.55 4.51 -2.87
N ALA A 247 15.56 4.32 -2.00
CA ALA A 247 15.49 4.79 -0.61
C ALA A 247 15.25 6.31 -0.51
N VAL A 248 15.91 7.11 -1.35
CA VAL A 248 15.70 8.57 -1.38
C VAL A 248 14.30 8.92 -1.85
N TRP A 249 13.78 8.19 -2.83
CA TRP A 249 12.39 8.38 -3.25
C TRP A 249 11.44 8.06 -2.11
N ALA A 250 11.69 6.97 -1.39
CA ALA A 250 10.85 6.55 -0.28
C ALA A 250 10.80 7.60 0.83
N GLU A 251 11.94 8.14 1.23
CA GLU A 251 12.04 9.23 2.21
C GLU A 251 11.27 10.48 1.75
N GLN A 252 11.49 10.93 0.51
CA GLN A 252 10.83 12.12 -0.04
C GLN A 252 9.30 11.96 -0.12
N LEU A 253 8.81 10.80 -0.57
CA LEU A 253 7.37 10.55 -0.67
C LEU A 253 6.73 10.33 0.71
N ALA A 254 7.44 9.70 1.65
CA ALA A 254 6.99 9.57 3.03
C ALA A 254 6.89 10.95 3.71
N GLU A 255 7.87 11.82 3.52
CA GLU A 255 7.84 13.20 4.00
C GLU A 255 6.59 13.91 3.48
N LEU A 256 6.37 13.94 2.16
CA LEU A 256 5.18 14.55 1.54
C LEU A 256 3.85 13.97 2.08
N SER A 257 3.85 12.71 2.49
CA SER A 257 2.66 12.09 3.07
C SER A 257 2.35 12.63 4.45
N VAL A 258 3.37 12.76 5.31
CA VAL A 258 3.21 13.16 6.71
C VAL A 258 3.12 14.68 6.88
N THR A 259 3.82 15.45 6.05
CA THR A 259 3.90 16.91 6.16
C THR A 259 2.79 17.60 5.37
N ASP A 260 2.56 17.15 4.14
CA ASP A 260 1.65 17.77 3.15
C ASP A 260 0.35 16.97 2.92
N GLY A 261 0.23 15.78 3.51
CA GLY A 261 -0.97 14.97 3.40
C GLY A 261 -1.16 14.33 2.02
N MET A 262 -0.10 14.21 1.22
CA MET A 262 -0.14 13.46 -0.04
C MET A 262 -0.41 11.99 0.27
N SER A 263 -1.40 11.38 -0.38
CA SER A 263 -1.80 10.00 -0.05
C SER A 263 -2.01 9.12 -1.28
N VAL A 264 -1.89 9.67 -2.48
CA VAL A 264 -1.92 8.90 -3.72
C VAL A 264 -0.76 9.31 -4.61
N PHE A 265 0.14 8.38 -4.93
CA PHE A 265 1.31 8.62 -5.78
C PHE A 265 1.19 7.85 -7.09
N ILE A 266 1.15 8.57 -8.20
CA ILE A 266 1.01 7.99 -9.53
C ILE A 266 2.31 8.18 -10.31
N LEU A 267 3.03 7.10 -10.57
CA LEU A 267 4.24 7.11 -11.36
C LEU A 267 3.93 7.27 -12.85
N ALA A 268 4.32 8.40 -13.44
CA ALA A 268 4.31 8.62 -14.87
C ALA A 268 5.55 7.98 -15.51
N SER A 269 5.38 6.74 -16.03
CA SER A 269 6.42 6.00 -16.73
C SER A 269 5.82 4.95 -17.65
N ASP A 270 6.39 4.83 -18.86
CA ASP A 270 6.11 3.73 -19.79
C ASP A 270 7.21 2.66 -19.78
N ASP A 271 8.23 2.81 -18.91
CA ASP A 271 9.32 1.85 -18.75
C ASP A 271 8.96 0.79 -17.69
N PRO A 272 8.86 -0.50 -18.09
CA PRO A 272 8.49 -1.58 -17.16
C PRO A 272 9.54 -1.78 -16.06
N THR A 273 10.80 -1.46 -16.31
CA THR A 273 11.88 -1.62 -15.33
C THR A 273 11.68 -0.64 -14.18
N THR A 274 11.42 0.62 -14.51
CA THR A 274 11.10 1.67 -13.55
C THR A 274 9.83 1.33 -12.76
N ILE A 275 8.77 0.84 -13.42
CA ILE A 275 7.52 0.44 -12.74
C ILE A 275 7.77 -0.70 -11.73
N ARG A 276 8.49 -1.75 -12.14
CA ARG A 276 8.84 -2.88 -11.24
C ARG A 276 9.63 -2.41 -10.04
N ARG A 277 10.64 -1.56 -10.27
CA ARG A 277 11.50 -1.03 -9.22
C ARG A 277 10.73 -0.14 -8.25
N PHE A 278 9.86 0.73 -8.76
CA PHE A 278 8.98 1.55 -7.93
C PHE A 278 8.09 0.68 -7.04
N ALA A 279 7.42 -0.33 -7.60
CA ALA A 279 6.53 -1.22 -6.84
C ALA A 279 7.29 -2.08 -5.82
N ALA A 280 8.48 -2.58 -6.17
CA ALA A 280 9.23 -3.51 -5.33
C ALA A 280 10.07 -2.82 -4.23
N GLU A 281 10.64 -1.65 -4.52
CA GLU A 281 11.59 -0.98 -3.62
C GLU A 281 11.01 0.29 -2.98
N VAL A 282 10.30 1.13 -3.74
CA VAL A 282 9.82 2.44 -3.24
C VAL A 282 8.54 2.29 -2.44
N VAL A 283 7.51 1.65 -3.02
CA VAL A 283 6.17 1.53 -2.41
C VAL A 283 6.19 0.93 -0.99
N PRO A 284 6.82 -0.24 -0.74
CA PRO A 284 6.85 -0.80 0.61
C PRO A 284 7.60 0.11 1.59
N ALA A 285 8.74 0.69 1.18
CA ALA A 285 9.52 1.58 2.02
C ALA A 285 8.75 2.86 2.40
N VAL A 286 7.98 3.46 1.48
CA VAL A 286 7.12 4.62 1.80
C VAL A 286 6.07 4.23 2.83
N ARG A 287 5.40 3.07 2.64
CA ARG A 287 4.37 2.60 3.57
C ARG A 287 4.93 2.39 4.98
N GLU A 288 6.11 1.79 5.06
CA GLU A 288 6.81 1.56 6.32
C GLU A 288 7.18 2.87 7.02
N LEU A 289 7.87 3.78 6.32
CA LEU A 289 8.27 5.08 6.87
C LEU A 289 7.07 5.90 7.37
N VAL A 290 5.98 5.94 6.61
CA VAL A 290 4.76 6.66 7.03
C VAL A 290 4.09 5.99 8.24
N ALA A 291 4.09 4.66 8.32
CA ALA A 291 3.55 3.94 9.47
C ALA A 291 4.36 4.20 10.75
N GLN A 292 5.69 4.21 10.63
CA GLN A 292 6.62 4.54 11.73
C GLN A 292 6.40 5.97 12.24
N GLU A 293 6.29 6.94 11.34
CA GLU A 293 6.04 8.35 11.69
C GLU A 293 4.68 8.56 12.36
N ARG A 294 3.61 7.96 11.81
CA ARG A 294 2.26 8.04 12.39
C ARG A 294 2.20 7.43 13.79
N SER A 295 2.87 6.30 14.00
CA SER A 295 2.94 5.62 15.30
C SER A 295 3.70 6.47 16.33
N SER A 296 4.84 7.05 15.92
CA SER A 296 5.64 7.96 16.76
C SER A 296 4.85 9.20 17.17
N ALA A 297 4.10 9.80 16.23
CA ALA A 297 3.24 10.95 16.50
C ALA A 297 2.05 10.61 17.43
N ALA A 298 1.46 9.42 17.30
CA ALA A 298 0.41 8.95 18.21
C ALA A 298 0.92 8.79 19.64
N TYR A 299 2.08 8.12 19.80
CA TYR A 299 2.72 7.93 21.11
C TYR A 299 3.10 9.26 21.79
N GLY A 300 3.59 10.24 21.03
CA GLY A 300 3.88 11.59 21.54
C GLY A 300 2.63 12.35 22.05
N ARG A 301 1.49 12.20 21.37
CA ARG A 301 0.21 12.81 21.79
C ARG A 301 -0.34 12.19 23.08
N GLU A 302 -0.25 10.86 23.24
CA GLU A 302 -0.71 10.17 24.45
C GLU A 302 0.10 10.56 25.70
N ARG A 303 1.43 10.71 25.58
CA ARG A 303 2.28 11.25 26.66
C ARG A 303 1.91 12.68 27.05
N SER A 304 1.60 13.53 26.06
CA SER A 304 1.22 14.93 26.31
C SER A 304 -0.19 15.06 26.90
N ALA A 305 -1.10 14.11 26.65
CA ALA A 305 -2.44 14.09 27.23
C ALA A 305 -2.45 13.53 28.67
N GLY A 306 -1.50 12.64 29.00
CA GLY A 306 -1.38 12.02 30.33
C GLY A 306 -0.79 12.89 31.45
N THR A 307 -0.30 14.10 31.15
CA THR A 307 0.33 15.00 32.16
C THR A 307 -0.62 16.05 32.75
N GLY A 308 -1.92 15.95 32.46
CA GLY A 308 -2.95 16.94 32.85
C GLY A 308 -3.78 16.63 34.10
N ALA A 309 -3.44 15.62 34.92
CA ALA A 309 -4.16 15.34 36.17
C ALA A 309 -3.23 15.45 37.37
N THR A 310 -3.38 16.54 38.12
CA THR A 310 -2.87 16.69 39.47
C THR A 310 -3.78 15.94 40.42
N GLU A 311 -3.27 14.94 41.15
CA GLU A 311 -3.71 14.68 42.52
C GLU A 311 -2.76 13.75 43.29
N ALA A 312 -2.74 14.00 44.59
CA ALA A 312 -1.79 13.59 45.60
C ALA A 312 -1.57 12.07 45.73
N SER A 313 -0.31 11.70 45.97
CA SER A 313 0.03 10.38 46.51
C SER A 313 -0.27 10.33 48.02
N PRO A 314 -0.97 9.29 48.51
CA PRO A 314 -0.71 8.74 49.82
C PRO A 314 0.20 7.52 49.68
N GLU A 315 1.28 7.52 50.46
CA GLU A 315 2.07 6.33 50.75
C GLU A 315 1.17 5.25 51.36
N THR A 316 1.12 4.07 50.73
CA THR A 316 0.90 2.83 51.47
C THR A 316 1.80 1.73 50.93
N ASP A 317 2.73 1.37 51.81
CA ASP A 317 3.60 0.22 51.84
C ASP A 317 2.89 -1.11 51.55
N ARG A 318 3.46 -1.96 50.69
CA ARG A 318 3.38 -3.44 50.69
C ARG A 318 4.30 -4.06 49.61
N PRO A 319 4.72 -5.34 49.80
CA PRO A 319 6.12 -5.72 49.68
C PRO A 319 6.48 -6.33 48.32
N SER A 320 7.80 -6.30 48.10
CA SER A 320 8.57 -6.91 47.02
C SER A 320 8.12 -8.33 46.61
N SER A 321 7.90 -8.49 45.30
CA SER A 321 8.31 -9.70 44.58
C SER A 321 9.37 -9.30 43.54
N ARG A 322 10.62 -9.67 43.83
CA ARG A 322 11.76 -9.65 42.91
C ARG A 322 11.50 -10.62 41.75
N GLY A 323 11.80 -10.20 40.53
CA GLY A 323 11.84 -11.04 39.34
C GLY A 323 11.74 -10.21 38.06
N GLU A 324 12.89 -9.91 37.47
CA GLU A 324 13.12 -9.56 36.05
C GLU A 324 12.35 -8.38 35.45
N ARG A 325 12.94 -7.17 35.57
CA ARG A 325 12.68 -6.04 34.66
C ARG A 325 14.00 -5.66 34.00
N GLY A 326 14.32 -6.28 32.86
CA GLY A 326 15.60 -6.09 32.17
C GLY A 326 15.50 -5.62 30.72
N LEU A 327 14.57 -6.17 29.92
CA LEU A 327 14.62 -6.03 28.45
C LEU A 327 13.36 -5.50 27.77
N GLY A 328 12.19 -5.48 28.44
CA GLY A 328 10.96 -4.87 27.93
C GLY A 328 10.31 -5.55 26.71
N ALA A 329 11.08 -6.19 25.82
CA ALA A 329 10.65 -7.19 24.85
C ALA A 329 11.25 -8.53 25.28
N LEU A 330 10.41 -9.52 25.55
CA LEU A 330 10.84 -10.86 25.92
C LEU A 330 10.84 -11.72 24.65
N PRO A 331 11.95 -12.39 24.31
CA PRO A 331 11.95 -13.42 23.28
C PRO A 331 10.82 -14.42 23.51
N THR A 332 10.10 -14.77 22.45
CA THR A 332 9.07 -15.79 22.43
C THR A 332 9.74 -17.17 22.54
N PRO A 333 9.50 -17.90 23.65
CA PRO A 333 10.16 -19.18 23.88
C PRO A 333 9.68 -20.24 22.89
N ASP A 334 10.59 -21.12 22.49
CA ASP A 334 10.28 -22.34 21.75
C ASP A 334 9.46 -23.29 22.64
N ASP A 335 8.38 -23.85 22.11
CA ASP A 335 7.53 -24.79 22.83
C ASP A 335 8.12 -26.22 22.90
N GLY A 336 9.18 -26.48 22.13
CA GLY A 336 9.86 -27.77 22.03
C GLY A 336 9.02 -28.88 21.39
N ILE A 337 7.84 -28.54 20.87
CA ILE A 337 6.97 -29.47 20.16
C ILE A 337 7.46 -29.56 18.72
N ARG A 338 7.49 -30.78 18.21
CA ARG A 338 7.97 -31.06 16.88
C ARG A 338 7.08 -32.08 16.19
N LEU A 339 6.60 -31.70 15.03
CA LEU A 339 5.56 -32.38 14.26
C LEU A 339 6.17 -33.33 13.24
N SER A 340 7.33 -32.97 12.69
CA SER A 340 8.04 -33.78 11.71
C SER A 340 8.94 -34.82 12.38
N GLY A 341 9.01 -36.01 11.78
CA GLY A 341 10.02 -37.02 12.13
C GLY A 341 11.40 -36.70 11.57
N GLU A 342 11.50 -35.69 10.68
CA GLU A 342 12.75 -35.20 10.10
C GLU A 342 13.27 -33.98 10.89
N ARG A 343 14.59 -33.93 11.08
CA ARG A 343 15.30 -32.79 11.68
C ARG A 343 16.35 -32.32 10.69
N VAL A 344 16.32 -31.04 10.35
CA VAL A 344 17.29 -30.44 9.40
C VAL A 344 18.58 -29.96 10.08
N TRP A 345 18.57 -29.82 11.40
CA TRP A 345 19.75 -29.54 12.22
C TRP A 345 19.62 -30.08 13.65
N ASP A 346 20.77 -30.21 14.34
CA ASP A 346 20.82 -30.41 15.78
C ASP A 346 20.83 -29.04 16.49
N GLU A 347 19.83 -28.80 17.33
CA GLU A 347 19.68 -27.55 18.07
C GLU A 347 20.66 -27.44 19.25
N SER A 348 21.20 -28.58 19.72
CA SER A 348 22.19 -28.60 20.81
C SER A 348 23.58 -28.10 20.38
N ASP A 349 23.81 -28.01 19.07
CA ASP A 349 25.04 -27.47 18.48
C ASP A 349 25.01 -25.94 18.33
N ARG A 350 23.91 -25.27 18.70
CA ARG A 350 23.77 -23.81 18.58
C ARG A 350 24.72 -23.08 19.54
N PRO A 351 25.57 -22.16 19.06
CA PRO A 351 26.40 -21.34 19.92
C PRO A 351 25.56 -20.32 20.71
N GLU A 352 26.09 -19.85 21.84
CA GLU A 352 25.49 -18.77 22.62
C GLU A 352 26.31 -17.48 22.46
N GLY A 353 25.60 -16.35 22.37
CA GLY A 353 26.17 -15.02 22.36
C GLY A 353 26.74 -14.59 23.72
N PRO A 354 27.41 -13.43 23.78
CA PRO A 354 27.89 -12.89 25.04
C PRO A 354 26.72 -12.57 25.97
N ALA A 355 26.82 -12.99 27.24
CA ALA A 355 25.79 -12.71 28.24
C ALA A 355 25.56 -11.19 28.42
N PRO A 356 24.30 -10.74 28.61
CA PRO A 356 23.97 -9.36 28.89
C PRO A 356 24.70 -8.80 30.13
N GLU A 357 24.99 -7.50 30.14
CA GLU A 357 25.60 -6.85 31.30
C GLU A 357 24.66 -6.86 32.52
N PRO A 358 25.08 -7.41 33.68
CA PRO A 358 24.21 -7.50 34.85
C PRO A 358 23.72 -6.12 35.33
N GLY A 359 22.40 -5.92 35.35
CA GLY A 359 21.77 -4.71 35.87
C GLY A 359 21.66 -3.55 34.88
N ARG A 360 22.04 -3.73 33.61
CA ARG A 360 21.80 -2.75 32.55
C ARG A 360 20.30 -2.71 32.21
N THR A 361 19.77 -1.50 32.05
CA THR A 361 18.39 -1.26 31.63
C THR A 361 18.39 -0.48 30.33
N TYR A 362 17.60 -0.93 29.37
CA TYR A 362 17.46 -0.28 28.07
C TYR A 362 16.25 0.67 28.04
N THR A 363 16.39 1.78 27.33
CA THR A 363 15.28 2.69 27.05
C THR A 363 14.32 2.08 26.03
N ALA A 364 13.10 2.60 25.95
CA ALA A 364 12.13 2.15 24.95
C ALA A 364 12.61 2.35 23.50
N HIS A 365 13.49 3.33 23.25
CA HIS A 365 14.08 3.57 21.94
C HIS A 365 15.14 2.52 21.61
N GLU A 366 16.03 2.21 22.54
CA GLU A 366 17.02 1.14 22.38
C GLU A 366 16.34 -0.22 22.16
N GLN A 367 15.26 -0.51 22.88
CA GLN A 367 14.50 -1.75 22.72
C GLN A 367 13.70 -1.86 21.42
N ALA A 368 13.60 -0.78 20.62
CA ALA A 368 12.66 -0.71 19.51
C ALA A 368 12.97 -1.76 18.43
N SER A 369 14.23 -1.91 18.04
CA SER A 369 14.63 -2.87 16.99
C SER A 369 14.43 -4.33 17.44
N GLY A 370 14.80 -4.66 18.68
CA GLY A 370 14.56 -6.00 19.23
C GLY A 370 13.06 -6.31 19.39
N ARG A 371 12.23 -5.31 19.75
CA ARG A 371 10.78 -5.46 19.79
C ARG A 371 10.19 -5.67 18.39
N HIS A 372 10.68 -4.92 17.41
CA HIS A 372 10.23 -5.05 16.03
C HIS A 372 10.53 -6.45 15.47
N LEU A 373 11.71 -7.00 15.76
CA LEU A 373 12.07 -8.38 15.41
C LEU A 373 11.05 -9.38 15.98
N VAL A 374 10.79 -9.31 17.29
CA VAL A 374 9.79 -10.17 17.95
C VAL A 374 8.39 -9.98 17.36
N ASP A 375 7.97 -8.75 17.06
CA ASP A 375 6.66 -8.47 16.47
C ASP A 375 6.51 -9.09 15.06
N VAL A 376 7.57 -9.03 14.23
CA VAL A 376 7.61 -9.66 12.90
C VAL A 376 7.55 -11.18 13.05
N HIS A 377 8.35 -11.75 13.95
CA HIS A 377 8.40 -13.19 14.20
C HIS A 377 7.07 -13.72 14.72
N ASP A 378 6.45 -13.06 15.70
CA ASP A 378 5.14 -13.45 16.23
C ASP A 378 4.06 -13.43 15.15
N HIS A 379 4.13 -12.48 14.21
CA HIS A 379 3.26 -12.49 13.03
C HIS A 379 3.52 -13.73 12.15
N LEU A 380 4.79 -14.05 11.86
CA LEU A 380 5.15 -15.25 11.10
C LEU A 380 4.68 -16.55 11.77
N ARG A 381 4.75 -16.64 13.11
CA ARG A 381 4.23 -17.77 13.90
C ARG A 381 2.72 -17.90 13.75
N ALA A 382 1.98 -16.79 13.85
CA ALA A 382 0.53 -16.77 13.76
C ALA A 382 0.03 -17.22 12.36
N GLU A 383 0.67 -16.72 11.30
CA GLU A 383 0.36 -17.10 9.92
C GLU A 383 0.65 -18.58 9.66
N LEU A 384 1.77 -19.12 10.17
CA LEU A 384 2.13 -20.53 10.02
C LEU A 384 1.12 -21.45 10.73
N SER A 385 0.71 -21.07 11.94
CA SER A 385 -0.31 -21.81 12.70
C SER A 385 -1.64 -21.87 11.95
N GLN A 386 -2.03 -20.75 11.35
CA GLN A 386 -3.23 -20.63 10.53
C GLN A 386 -3.17 -21.49 9.26
N LEU A 387 -2.05 -21.43 8.53
CA LEU A 387 -1.80 -22.26 7.34
C LEU A 387 -1.93 -23.74 7.66
N ARG A 388 -1.28 -24.20 8.74
CA ARG A 388 -1.31 -25.59 9.16
C ARG A 388 -2.72 -26.05 9.52
N GLY A 389 -3.47 -25.22 10.25
CA GLY A 389 -4.86 -25.51 10.60
C GLY A 389 -5.78 -25.70 9.39
N LEU A 390 -5.51 -25.02 8.27
CA LEU A 390 -6.26 -25.20 7.03
C LEU A 390 -5.85 -26.47 6.29
N ILE A 391 -4.56 -26.79 6.24
CA ILE A 391 -4.06 -28.04 5.65
C ILE A 391 -4.65 -29.24 6.39
N ASP A 392 -4.67 -29.21 7.73
CA ASP A 392 -5.28 -30.26 8.55
C ASP A 392 -6.78 -30.43 8.25
N GLN A 393 -7.51 -29.34 8.06
CA GLN A 393 -8.94 -29.37 7.71
C GLN A 393 -9.20 -29.98 6.31
N VAL A 394 -8.32 -29.68 5.34
CA VAL A 394 -8.38 -30.26 3.99
C VAL A 394 -8.02 -31.75 4.03
N ALA A 395 -6.97 -32.14 4.75
CA ALA A 395 -6.54 -33.53 4.90
C ALA A 395 -7.63 -34.38 5.57
N ALA A 396 -8.32 -33.83 6.56
CA ALA A 396 -9.46 -34.49 7.23
C ALA A 396 -10.74 -34.58 6.37
N GLY A 397 -10.75 -33.98 5.17
CA GLY A 397 -11.92 -33.92 4.30
C GLY A 397 -13.06 -33.04 4.84
N SER A 398 -12.80 -32.27 5.89
CA SER A 398 -13.78 -31.39 6.54
C SER A 398 -14.02 -30.10 5.75
N VAL A 399 -13.03 -29.69 4.95
CA VAL A 399 -13.09 -28.53 4.06
C VAL A 399 -12.59 -28.97 2.68
N GLY A 400 -13.35 -28.68 1.62
CA GLY A 400 -12.89 -28.96 0.26
C GLY A 400 -11.73 -28.03 -0.13
N ILE A 401 -10.82 -28.47 -1.00
CA ILE A 401 -9.67 -27.65 -1.48
C ILE A 401 -10.11 -26.26 -1.96
N GLY A 402 -11.25 -26.16 -2.66
CA GLY A 402 -11.80 -24.88 -3.12
C GLY A 402 -12.35 -23.97 -2.01
N GLU A 403 -12.82 -24.55 -0.91
CA GLU A 403 -13.30 -23.84 0.27
C GLU A 403 -12.15 -23.42 1.17
N ALA A 404 -11.15 -24.27 1.38
CA ALA A 404 -9.90 -23.91 2.06
C ALA A 404 -9.20 -22.76 1.32
N ARG A 405 -9.24 -22.78 -0.01
CA ARG A 405 -8.82 -21.64 -0.84
C ARG A 405 -9.60 -20.36 -0.54
N SER A 406 -10.90 -20.46 -0.34
CA SER A 406 -11.72 -19.30 0.04
C SER A 406 -11.46 -18.83 1.47
N GLN A 407 -11.16 -19.75 2.40
CA GLN A 407 -10.83 -19.43 3.79
C GLN A 407 -9.48 -18.71 3.88
N ILE A 408 -8.45 -19.19 3.18
CA ILE A 408 -7.18 -18.48 3.02
C ILE A 408 -7.39 -17.08 2.41
N ASN A 409 -8.25 -16.98 1.39
CA ASN A 409 -8.61 -15.70 0.78
C ASN A 409 -9.40 -14.75 1.72
N THR A 410 -9.98 -15.25 2.82
CA THR A 410 -10.80 -14.44 3.76
C THR A 410 -10.11 -14.18 5.09
N MET A 411 -9.14 -15.01 5.49
CA MET A 411 -8.25 -14.75 6.63
C MET A 411 -7.38 -13.51 6.39
N THR A 412 -7.13 -13.19 5.12
CA THR A 412 -6.47 -11.98 4.60
C THR A 412 -7.40 -10.75 4.49
N MET A 413 -8.54 -10.70 5.20
CA MET A 413 -9.43 -9.52 5.21
C MET A 413 -8.90 -8.33 6.05
N ARG A 414 -7.63 -8.35 6.44
CA ARG A 414 -6.94 -7.15 6.95
C ARG A 414 -5.58 -6.82 6.33
N GLN A 415 -5.14 -7.53 5.30
CA GLN A 415 -4.14 -7.07 4.33
C GLN A 415 -4.37 -7.76 2.97
N ASN A 416 -4.35 -6.96 1.91
CA ASN A 416 -4.91 -7.25 0.58
C ASN A 416 -4.44 -8.56 -0.11
N ASN A 417 -5.43 -9.44 -0.39
CA ASN A 417 -5.49 -10.59 -1.34
C ASN A 417 -4.63 -11.84 -0.96
N TRP A 418 -4.99 -13.10 -1.26
CA TRP A 418 -4.77 -13.80 -2.55
C TRP A 418 -5.05 -15.33 -2.42
N THR A 419 -5.20 -16.01 -3.58
CA THR A 419 -5.46 -17.45 -3.85
C THR A 419 -4.52 -18.47 -3.16
N LEU A 420 -5.03 -19.60 -2.65
CA LEU A 420 -4.30 -20.74 -2.00
C LEU A 420 -2.92 -21.12 -2.56
N GLY A 421 -2.69 -21.07 -3.89
CA GLY A 421 -1.37 -21.35 -4.48
C GLY A 421 -0.36 -20.22 -4.29
N THR A 422 -0.84 -18.98 -4.19
CA THR A 422 -0.05 -17.74 -4.00
C THR A 422 0.22 -17.46 -2.53
N TYR A 423 -0.52 -18.07 -1.60
CA TYR A 423 -0.35 -17.83 -0.16
C TYR A 423 0.96 -18.44 0.36
N CYS A 424 1.26 -19.69 0.01
CA CYS A 424 2.56 -20.29 0.35
C CYS A 424 3.70 -19.53 -0.31
N GLU A 425 3.58 -19.17 -1.60
CA GLU A 425 4.55 -18.30 -2.29
C GLU A 425 4.74 -16.96 -1.57
N THR A 426 3.68 -16.35 -1.04
CA THR A 426 3.73 -15.09 -0.29
C THR A 426 4.37 -15.26 1.08
N TYR A 427 4.01 -16.29 1.84
CA TYR A 427 4.63 -16.62 3.12
C TYR A 427 6.13 -16.92 2.93
N CYS A 428 6.47 -17.77 1.96
CA CYS A 428 7.86 -18.08 1.58
C CYS A 428 8.61 -16.81 1.18
N ARG A 429 7.99 -15.90 0.42
CA ARG A 429 8.59 -14.62 0.02
C ARG A 429 8.78 -13.68 1.21
N ILE A 430 7.85 -13.61 2.16
CA ILE A 430 7.97 -12.77 3.36
C ILE A 430 9.14 -13.28 4.21
N VAL A 431 9.20 -14.59 4.49
CA VAL A 431 10.31 -15.23 5.22
C VAL A 431 11.63 -15.00 4.49
N THR A 432 11.67 -15.21 3.17
CA THR A 432 12.87 -14.95 2.35
C THR A 432 13.29 -13.49 2.43
N THR A 433 12.35 -12.54 2.35
CA THR A 433 12.65 -11.10 2.39
C THR A 433 13.19 -10.69 3.76
N HIS A 434 12.56 -11.19 4.83
CA HIS A 434 12.97 -10.99 6.20
C HIS A 434 14.41 -11.47 6.45
N HIS A 435 14.71 -12.74 6.14
CA HIS A 435 16.05 -13.29 6.28
C HIS A 435 17.07 -12.59 5.37
N THR A 436 16.67 -12.17 4.16
CA THR A 436 17.55 -11.41 3.26
C THR A 436 17.94 -10.05 3.86
N LEU A 437 17.00 -9.35 4.50
CA LEU A 437 17.29 -8.09 5.18
C LEU A 437 18.25 -8.30 6.34
N GLU A 438 18.10 -9.40 7.08
CA GLU A 438 18.99 -9.74 8.19
C GLU A 438 20.40 -10.05 7.70
N ASP A 439 20.52 -10.92 6.69
CA ASP A 439 21.81 -11.31 6.09
C ASP A 439 22.56 -10.12 5.47
N GLN A 440 21.83 -9.22 4.80
CA GLN A 440 22.46 -8.15 4.01
C GLN A 440 22.65 -6.84 4.79
N ALA A 441 21.84 -6.59 5.83
CA ALA A 441 21.89 -5.34 6.59
C ALA A 441 22.19 -5.58 8.07
N MET A 442 21.39 -6.37 8.78
CA MET A 442 21.47 -6.53 10.24
C MET A 442 22.74 -7.24 10.70
N PHE A 443 22.99 -8.44 10.18
CA PHE A 443 24.10 -9.30 10.56
C PHE A 443 25.47 -8.67 10.27
N PRO A 444 25.73 -8.04 9.11
CA PRO A 444 26.99 -7.35 8.88
C PRO A 444 27.26 -6.22 9.87
N GLN A 445 26.22 -5.50 10.32
CA GLN A 445 26.35 -4.42 11.29
C GLN A 445 26.64 -4.95 12.70
N LEU A 446 25.87 -5.93 13.17
CA LEU A 446 26.08 -6.56 14.47
C LEU A 446 27.46 -7.22 14.57
N ARG A 447 27.87 -7.93 13.51
CA ARG A 447 29.20 -8.58 13.40
C ARG A 447 30.35 -7.57 13.48
N ARG A 448 30.18 -6.35 12.92
CA ARG A 448 31.17 -5.27 13.03
C ARG A 448 31.17 -4.63 14.42
N ALA A 449 30.00 -4.49 15.03
CA ALA A 449 29.83 -3.80 16.31
C ALA A 449 30.27 -4.66 17.52
N ASP A 450 30.05 -5.97 17.49
CA ASP A 450 30.52 -6.91 18.51
C ASP A 450 31.00 -8.22 17.89
N PRO A 451 32.33 -8.38 17.64
CA PRO A 451 32.87 -9.59 17.02
C PRO A 451 32.59 -10.90 17.77
N ARG A 452 32.19 -10.84 19.05
CA ARG A 452 31.81 -12.02 19.83
C ARG A 452 30.48 -12.64 19.38
N LEU A 453 29.64 -11.90 18.66
CA LEU A 453 28.39 -12.41 18.06
C LEU A 453 28.64 -13.26 16.82
N LYS A 454 29.87 -13.29 16.29
CA LYS A 454 30.18 -13.99 15.03
C LYS A 454 29.68 -15.45 15.00
N PRO A 455 29.89 -16.30 16.04
CA PRO A 455 29.43 -17.68 16.00
C PRO A 455 27.90 -17.80 15.89
N VAL A 456 27.16 -16.94 16.59
CA VAL A 456 25.68 -16.90 16.52
C VAL A 456 25.23 -16.48 15.12
N ILE A 457 25.81 -15.40 14.59
CA ILE A 457 25.43 -14.86 13.28
C ILE A 457 25.75 -15.86 12.15
N ASP A 458 26.93 -16.48 12.18
CA ASP A 458 27.30 -17.51 11.20
C ASP A 458 26.30 -18.69 11.26
N ARG A 459 25.85 -19.07 12.46
CA ARG A 459 24.84 -20.12 12.63
C ARG A 459 23.47 -19.70 12.08
N LEU A 460 23.05 -18.47 12.30
CA LEU A 460 21.78 -17.96 11.76
C LEU A 460 21.79 -17.91 10.23
N GLU A 461 22.88 -17.44 9.62
CA GLU A 461 23.08 -17.47 8.15
C GLU A 461 23.03 -18.92 7.60
N GLU A 462 23.64 -19.88 8.29
CA GLU A 462 23.52 -21.31 7.93
C GLU A 462 22.07 -21.82 8.03
N GLU A 463 21.35 -21.46 9.10
CA GLU A 463 19.95 -21.84 9.28
C GLU A 463 19.04 -21.18 8.22
N HIS A 464 19.33 -19.95 7.76
CA HIS A 464 18.62 -19.29 6.67
C HIS A 464 18.71 -20.08 5.35
N HIS A 465 19.90 -20.60 5.01
CA HIS A 465 20.07 -21.45 3.83
C HIS A 465 19.25 -22.74 3.92
N VAL A 466 19.24 -23.37 5.09
CA VAL A 466 18.45 -24.59 5.30
C VAL A 466 16.95 -24.29 5.26
N ILE A 467 16.49 -23.17 5.82
CA ILE A 467 15.09 -22.74 5.73
C ILE A 467 14.71 -22.52 4.28
N HIS A 468 15.58 -21.89 3.48
CA HIS A 468 15.35 -21.71 2.06
C HIS A 468 15.13 -23.05 1.33
N ASP A 469 15.97 -24.06 1.59
CA ASP A 469 15.80 -25.41 1.02
C ASP A 469 14.47 -26.05 1.45
N VAL A 470 14.02 -25.83 2.69
CA VAL A 470 12.72 -26.32 3.18
C VAL A 470 11.55 -25.59 2.49
N LEU A 471 11.68 -24.28 2.25
CA LEU A 471 10.68 -23.51 1.50
C LEU A 471 10.56 -23.99 0.05
N GLU A 472 11.68 -24.32 -0.62
CA GLU A 472 11.66 -24.93 -1.96
C GLU A 472 10.96 -26.30 -1.97
N ARG A 473 11.13 -27.09 -0.90
CA ARG A 473 10.41 -28.37 -0.76
C ARG A 473 8.90 -28.19 -0.60
N VAL A 474 8.47 -27.16 0.12
CA VAL A 474 7.03 -26.82 0.26
C VAL A 474 6.47 -26.39 -1.09
N ASP A 475 7.18 -25.56 -1.86
CA ASP A 475 6.78 -25.16 -3.21
C ASP A 475 6.62 -26.38 -4.14
N ALA A 476 7.62 -27.27 -4.16
CA ALA A 476 7.56 -28.50 -4.94
C ALA A 476 6.37 -29.39 -4.54
N ALA A 477 6.06 -29.51 -3.25
CA ALA A 477 4.91 -30.27 -2.75
C ALA A 477 3.56 -29.65 -3.16
N LEU A 478 3.46 -28.32 -3.17
CA LEU A 478 2.27 -27.59 -3.65
C LEU A 478 2.06 -27.79 -5.15
N VAL A 479 3.12 -27.65 -5.95
CA VAL A 479 3.07 -27.89 -7.40
C VAL A 479 2.65 -29.33 -7.68
N ALA A 480 3.17 -30.30 -6.91
CA ALA A 480 2.76 -31.70 -7.03
C ALA A 480 1.27 -31.91 -6.69
N LEU A 481 0.77 -31.29 -5.61
CA LEU A 481 -0.64 -31.34 -5.23
C LEU A 481 -1.55 -30.75 -6.31
N VAL A 482 -1.20 -29.59 -6.86
CA VAL A 482 -2.01 -28.89 -7.88
C VAL A 482 -1.99 -29.63 -9.23
N SER A 483 -0.85 -30.19 -9.61
CA SER A 483 -0.72 -30.97 -10.85
C SER A 483 -1.33 -32.38 -10.77
N GLY A 484 -1.81 -32.78 -9.59
CA GLY A 484 -2.36 -34.12 -9.33
C GLY A 484 -1.31 -35.23 -9.30
N SER A 485 -0.02 -34.86 -9.22
CA SER A 485 1.10 -35.80 -9.12
C SER A 485 1.54 -36.09 -7.69
N GLY A 486 1.05 -35.31 -6.72
CA GLY A 486 1.28 -35.45 -5.28
C GLY A 486 -0.03 -35.48 -4.47
N GLY A 487 0.09 -35.73 -3.16
CA GLY A 487 -1.04 -35.84 -2.24
C GLY A 487 -0.98 -34.80 -1.12
N ILE A 488 -2.13 -34.55 -0.47
CA ILE A 488 -2.23 -33.57 0.63
C ILE A 488 -1.35 -33.93 1.83
N GLU A 489 -1.13 -35.22 2.09
CA GLU A 489 -0.22 -35.69 3.16
C GLU A 489 1.24 -35.29 2.88
N GLN A 490 1.68 -35.32 1.61
CA GLN A 490 3.04 -34.88 1.25
C GLN A 490 3.22 -33.38 1.52
N LEU A 491 2.20 -32.57 1.22
CA LEU A 491 2.22 -31.15 1.55
C LEU A 491 2.25 -30.93 3.07
N ARG A 492 1.43 -31.68 3.80
CA ARG A 492 1.38 -31.64 5.26
C ARG A 492 2.74 -31.94 5.89
N ASP A 493 3.38 -33.03 5.48
CA ASP A 493 4.71 -33.42 5.98
C ASP A 493 5.76 -32.32 5.74
N THR A 494 5.74 -31.68 4.56
CA THR A 494 6.67 -30.58 4.27
C THR A 494 6.38 -29.30 5.07
N VAL A 495 5.11 -28.99 5.35
CA VAL A 495 4.72 -27.83 6.15
C VAL A 495 4.97 -28.08 7.64
N ASP A 496 4.84 -29.31 8.12
CA ASP A 496 5.23 -29.69 9.48
C ASP A 496 6.74 -29.55 9.67
N LEU A 497 7.54 -29.95 8.67
CA LEU A 497 8.98 -29.70 8.69
C LEU A 497 9.31 -28.20 8.69
N LEU A 498 8.64 -27.40 7.84
CA LEU A 498 8.80 -25.94 7.85
C LEU A 498 8.44 -25.34 9.21
N THR A 499 7.37 -25.82 9.83
CA THR A 499 6.91 -25.37 11.15
C THR A 499 7.96 -25.63 12.22
N ASP A 500 8.45 -26.87 12.31
CA ASP A 500 9.50 -27.24 13.27
C ASP A 500 10.77 -26.40 13.08
N THR A 501 11.16 -26.22 11.81
CA THR A 501 12.39 -25.52 11.41
C THR A 501 12.29 -24.03 11.76
N LEU A 502 11.21 -23.36 11.34
CA LEU A 502 11.06 -21.93 11.47
C LEU A 502 10.80 -21.50 12.93
N LEU A 503 9.93 -22.20 13.67
CA LEU A 503 9.67 -21.85 15.07
C LEU A 503 10.92 -21.97 15.93
N SER A 504 11.70 -23.03 15.73
CA SER A 504 12.97 -23.25 16.39
C SER A 504 14.00 -22.16 16.05
N HIS A 505 14.04 -21.75 14.80
CA HIS A 505 14.94 -20.71 14.31
C HIS A 505 14.60 -19.32 14.88
N LEU A 506 13.35 -18.87 14.74
CA LEU A 506 12.89 -17.56 15.22
C LEU A 506 13.15 -17.40 16.73
N SER A 507 12.82 -18.42 17.52
CA SER A 507 13.06 -18.38 18.97
C SER A 507 14.54 -18.37 19.35
N TYR A 508 15.41 -18.99 18.54
CA TYR A 508 16.85 -18.89 18.72
C TYR A 508 17.38 -17.50 18.38
N GLU A 509 16.96 -16.95 17.24
CA GLU A 509 17.34 -15.62 16.81
C GLU A 509 16.94 -14.55 17.82
N GLU A 510 15.68 -14.55 18.28
CA GLU A 510 15.21 -13.57 19.27
C GLU A 510 16.00 -13.67 20.57
N ARG A 511 16.27 -14.90 21.04
CA ARG A 511 17.03 -15.12 22.28
C ARG A 511 18.42 -14.53 22.20
N GLU A 512 19.10 -14.71 21.08
CA GLU A 512 20.48 -14.28 20.92
C GLU A 512 20.63 -12.83 20.46
N LEU A 513 19.66 -12.25 19.74
CA LEU A 513 19.80 -10.95 19.08
C LEU A 513 18.98 -9.81 19.69
N VAL A 514 17.91 -10.06 20.45
CA VAL A 514 17.09 -8.99 21.05
C VAL A 514 17.92 -8.08 21.97
N GLU A 515 18.78 -8.65 22.82
CA GLU A 515 19.66 -7.83 23.67
C GLU A 515 20.75 -7.11 22.90
N PRO A 516 21.51 -7.78 22.00
CA PRO A 516 22.49 -7.09 21.18
C PRO A 516 21.93 -5.93 20.36
N LEU A 517 20.72 -6.09 19.80
CA LEU A 517 20.03 -5.02 19.08
C LEU A 517 19.77 -3.81 19.98
N ALA A 518 19.30 -4.06 21.21
CA ALA A 518 19.10 -2.99 22.18
C ALA A 518 20.40 -2.33 22.65
N ARG A 519 21.49 -3.10 22.73
CA ARG A 519 22.77 -2.64 23.23
C ARG A 519 23.60 -1.87 22.20
N LEU A 520 23.56 -2.30 20.94
CA LEU A 520 24.43 -1.79 19.87
C LEU A 520 23.70 -0.80 18.96
N GLY A 521 22.37 -0.85 18.92
CA GLY A 521 21.55 -0.07 18.00
C GLY A 521 21.59 -0.61 16.58
N PHE A 522 20.50 -0.40 15.86
CA PHE A 522 20.34 -0.70 14.44
C PHE A 522 19.65 0.50 13.80
N SER A 523 20.28 1.11 12.79
CA SER A 523 19.87 2.38 12.18
C SER A 523 20.08 2.37 10.68
#